data_AF-A0A935U9V9-F1
#
_entry.id   AF-A0A935U9V9-F1
#
_cell.length_a   1.000
_cell.length_b   1.000
_cell.length_c   1.000
_cell.angle_alpha   90.00
_cell.angle_beta   90.00
_cell.angle_gamma   90.00
#
_symmetry.space_group_name_H-M   'P 1'
#
loop_
_entity.id
_entity.type
_entity.pdbx_description
1 polymer ?
#
loop_
_entity_poly.entity_id
_entity_poly.type
_entity_poly.pdbx_seq_one_letter_code
_entity_poly.pdbx_strand_id
1 'polypeptide(L)'
;MNARLLQILSATALIAAPLQAQTPYQDGFRFAGSIAGAPVIGNVVGGPYLGQFDTAPSVYGSPFYVWCVDYNHWISGGQTYNAWITPLDGSDFSHARNGATGGSSPDAYRWAAYLADQMLWQDQVAPTNATKARDGAIQDAMWALLGYGNNTTTRLNNLVTNYGAFLGLTTGFYNSSPALTTYSDWALITCDLATNPNCGAQEFLYRQPSPPQEVVPEPATMTLLATGLAGMAAASRRRRKQQATKL
;
A
#
# COMPACT_ATOMS: atom_id res chain seq x y z
N MET A 1 26.15 -10.71 -49.59
CA MET A 1 26.38 -9.35 -49.05
C MET A 1 25.09 -8.56 -49.20
N ASN A 2 24.66 -7.91 -48.11
CA ASN A 2 23.68 -6.81 -48.01
C ASN A 2 22.20 -7.19 -48.28
N ALA A 3 21.21 -6.81 -47.48
CA ALA A 3 21.18 -6.05 -46.23
C ALA A 3 19.89 -6.38 -45.46
N ARG A 4 20.00 -6.30 -44.14
CA ARG A 4 18.95 -6.35 -43.12
C ARG A 4 17.91 -5.25 -43.35
N LEU A 5 16.64 -5.49 -42.99
CA LEU A 5 15.82 -4.59 -42.18
C LEU A 5 14.44 -5.23 -41.95
N LEU A 6 14.12 -5.63 -40.73
CA LEU A 6 12.75 -5.49 -40.23
C LEU A 6 12.84 -5.24 -38.73
N GLN A 7 12.69 -3.96 -38.38
CA GLN A 7 12.69 -3.45 -37.03
C GLN A 7 11.25 -3.41 -36.50
N ILE A 8 11.10 -3.93 -35.28
CA ILE A 8 10.49 -3.27 -34.11
C ILE A 8 9.03 -2.82 -34.25
N LEU A 9 8.15 -3.58 -33.59
CA LEU A 9 6.91 -3.06 -33.00
C LEU A 9 7.01 -3.21 -31.49
N SER A 10 7.72 -2.28 -30.85
CA SER A 10 7.64 -2.07 -29.41
C SER A 10 6.40 -1.21 -29.16
N ALA A 11 5.29 -1.86 -28.80
CA ALA A 11 4.11 -1.15 -28.30
C ALA A 11 4.44 -0.60 -26.91
N THR A 12 4.84 0.67 -26.86
CA THR A 12 4.95 1.42 -25.61
C THR A 12 3.52 1.75 -25.16
N ALA A 13 2.96 0.91 -24.28
CA ALA A 13 1.77 1.28 -23.54
C ALA A 13 2.19 2.37 -22.54
N LEU A 14 2.10 3.63 -22.95
CA LEU A 14 2.02 4.76 -22.04
C LEU A 14 0.71 4.59 -21.27
N ILE A 15 0.79 3.99 -20.09
CA ILE A 15 -0.31 4.01 -19.12
C ILE A 15 -0.39 5.47 -18.66
N ALA A 16 -1.25 6.25 -19.32
CA ALA A 16 -1.68 7.53 -18.78
C ALA A 16 -2.37 7.22 -17.45
N ALA A 17 -1.71 7.53 -16.33
CA ALA A 17 -2.39 7.53 -15.05
C ALA A 17 -3.60 8.46 -15.17
N PRO A 18 -4.80 8.03 -14.74
CA PRO A 18 -5.99 8.87 -14.86
C PRO A 18 -5.77 10.18 -14.08
N LEU A 19 -6.18 11.29 -14.69
CA LEU A 19 -6.15 12.65 -14.13
C LEU A 19 -6.89 12.79 -12.77
N GLN A 20 -7.60 11.75 -12.34
CA GLN A 20 -8.27 11.63 -11.04
C GLN A 20 -7.31 11.61 -9.84
N ALA A 21 -6.00 11.44 -10.06
CA ALA A 21 -4.99 11.44 -9.00
C ALA A 21 -4.62 12.84 -8.44
N GLN A 22 -5.25 13.93 -8.91
CA GLN A 22 -4.83 15.30 -8.56
C GLN A 22 -5.89 16.14 -7.83
N THR A 23 -7.10 15.64 -7.65
CA THR A 23 -8.17 16.36 -6.94
C THR A 23 -8.83 15.44 -5.92
N PRO A 24 -9.06 15.92 -4.68
CA PRO A 24 -9.78 15.13 -3.69
C PRO A 24 -11.15 14.66 -4.22
N TYR A 25 -11.48 13.40 -3.98
CA TYR A 25 -12.76 12.80 -4.41
C TYR A 25 -13.32 11.87 -3.33
N GLN A 26 -14.59 11.50 -3.44
CA GLN A 26 -15.25 10.59 -2.51
C GLN A 26 -15.43 9.20 -3.12
N ASP A 27 -15.25 8.16 -2.30
CA ASP A 27 -15.55 6.76 -2.65
C ASP A 27 -15.92 5.97 -1.38
N GLY A 28 -16.59 4.83 -1.56
CA GLY A 28 -16.79 3.88 -0.48
C GLY A 28 -15.49 3.15 -0.16
N PHE A 29 -14.99 3.25 1.06
CA PHE A 29 -13.82 2.50 1.52
C PHE A 29 -14.24 1.39 2.46
N ARG A 30 -13.62 0.22 2.27
CA ARG A 30 -13.75 -0.96 3.13
C ARG A 30 -12.39 -1.33 3.70
N PHE A 31 -12.33 -1.48 5.01
CA PHE A 31 -11.19 -2.12 5.66
C PHE A 31 -11.35 -3.62 5.60
N ALA A 32 -10.52 -4.29 4.80
CA ALA A 32 -10.58 -5.74 4.63
C ALA A 32 -9.95 -6.50 5.80
N GLY A 33 -8.95 -5.91 6.48
CA GLY A 33 -8.37 -6.48 7.70
C GLY A 33 -6.85 -6.34 7.80
N SER A 34 -6.28 -6.88 8.87
CA SER A 34 -4.83 -6.98 9.05
C SER A 34 -4.22 -8.09 8.20
N ILE A 35 -2.97 -7.91 7.79
CA ILE A 35 -2.21 -8.94 7.09
C ILE A 35 -1.66 -9.96 8.09
N ALA A 36 -1.56 -11.22 7.66
CA ALA A 36 -1.02 -12.27 8.49
C ALA A 36 0.41 -11.95 8.96
N GLY A 37 0.61 -12.12 10.27
CA GLY A 37 1.91 -11.95 10.89
C GLY A 37 2.26 -10.53 11.33
N ALA A 38 1.39 -9.53 11.06
CA ALA A 38 1.51 -8.08 11.36
C ALA A 38 2.19 -7.79 12.72
N PRO A 39 3.02 -6.73 12.86
CA PRO A 39 3.73 -6.50 14.10
C PRO A 39 2.72 -6.02 15.14
N VAL A 40 2.89 -6.41 16.40
CA VAL A 40 2.05 -5.88 17.49
C VAL A 40 2.85 -4.80 18.19
N ILE A 41 2.32 -3.57 18.21
CA ILE A 41 2.94 -2.39 18.80
C ILE A 41 2.11 -2.00 20.01
N GLY A 42 2.58 -2.36 21.20
CA GLY A 42 1.75 -2.32 22.40
C GLY A 42 0.59 -3.31 22.28
N ASN A 43 -0.64 -2.80 22.15
CA ASN A 43 -1.86 -3.61 22.08
C ASN A 43 -2.56 -3.52 20.71
N VAL A 44 -1.94 -2.86 19.74
CA VAL A 44 -2.50 -2.68 18.40
C VAL A 44 -1.66 -3.40 17.37
N VAL A 45 -2.32 -3.99 16.38
CA VAL A 45 -1.66 -4.54 15.20
C VAL A 45 -1.19 -3.36 14.35
N GLY A 46 0.07 -3.31 13.97
CA GLY A 46 0.65 -2.33 13.06
C GLY A 46 0.45 -2.71 11.59
N GLY A 47 0.55 -1.72 10.69
CA GLY A 47 0.38 -1.94 9.26
C GLY A 47 1.58 -2.60 8.58
N PRO A 48 1.49 -2.83 7.25
CA PRO A 48 0.34 -2.53 6.38
C PRO A 48 -0.91 -3.37 6.69
N TYR A 49 -2.07 -2.88 6.26
CA TYR A 49 -3.36 -3.57 6.29
C TYR A 49 -3.92 -3.69 4.88
N LEU A 50 -5.09 -4.31 4.75
CA LEU A 50 -5.82 -4.41 3.50
C LEU A 50 -7.02 -3.46 3.51
N GLY A 51 -7.08 -2.60 2.48
CA GLY A 51 -8.22 -1.76 2.14
C GLY A 51 -8.80 -2.14 0.77
N GLN A 52 -10.02 -1.71 0.49
CA GLN A 52 -10.68 -1.92 -0.80
C GLN A 52 -11.64 -0.74 -1.06
N PHE A 53 -11.75 -0.29 -2.31
CA PHE A 53 -12.77 0.67 -2.71
C PHE A 53 -14.00 -0.05 -3.27
N ASP A 54 -15.19 0.40 -2.89
CA ASP A 54 -16.47 -0.22 -3.24
C ASP A 54 -16.96 0.16 -4.66
N THR A 55 -16.45 1.25 -5.28
CA THR A 55 -16.91 1.71 -6.61
C THR A 55 -15.80 2.17 -7.58
N ALA A 56 -16.15 2.25 -8.87
CA ALA A 56 -15.26 2.27 -10.04
C ALA A 56 -14.67 3.67 -10.39
N PRO A 57 -13.61 3.78 -11.23
CA PRO A 57 -13.14 2.76 -12.17
C PRO A 57 -12.44 1.62 -11.45
N SER A 58 -13.03 0.43 -11.59
CA SER A 58 -12.84 -0.77 -10.77
C SER A 58 -11.53 -1.51 -11.06
N VAL A 59 -10.43 -0.77 -11.23
CA VAL A 59 -9.07 -1.35 -11.22
C VAL A 59 -8.67 -1.73 -9.78
N TYR A 60 -9.38 -1.22 -8.77
CA TYR A 60 -9.13 -1.44 -7.34
C TYR A 60 -10.19 -2.30 -6.63
N GLY A 61 -10.97 -3.09 -7.39
CA GLY A 61 -11.87 -4.09 -6.79
C GLY A 61 -11.10 -5.18 -6.01
N SER A 62 -9.79 -5.30 -6.22
CA SER A 62 -8.89 -6.11 -5.41
C SER A 62 -8.41 -5.35 -4.17
N PRO A 63 -8.26 -6.02 -3.01
CA PRO A 63 -7.65 -5.41 -1.84
C PRO A 63 -6.25 -4.85 -2.13
N PHE A 64 -5.94 -3.74 -1.49
CA PHE A 64 -4.66 -3.03 -1.59
C PHE A 64 -4.08 -2.71 -0.22
N TYR A 65 -2.78 -2.42 -0.18
CA TYR A 65 -2.13 -2.03 1.07
C TYR A 65 -2.52 -0.63 1.52
N VAL A 66 -2.82 -0.53 2.81
CA VAL A 66 -3.08 0.74 3.50
C VAL A 66 -2.28 0.81 4.79
N TRP A 67 -1.89 2.01 5.21
CA TRP A 67 -1.16 2.26 6.45
C TRP A 67 -1.98 3.10 7.41
N CYS A 68 -2.27 2.57 8.59
CA CYS A 68 -2.95 3.27 9.66
C CYS A 68 -2.10 4.47 10.09
N VAL A 69 -2.64 5.68 9.97
CA VAL A 69 -1.96 6.91 10.38
C VAL A 69 -2.60 7.58 11.59
N ASP A 70 -3.66 6.98 12.11
CA ASP A 70 -4.44 7.49 13.24
C ASP A 70 -4.56 6.42 14.32
N TYR A 71 -3.72 6.48 15.35
CA TYR A 71 -3.72 5.46 16.41
C TYR A 71 -5.01 5.45 17.26
N ASN A 72 -5.71 6.59 17.35
CA ASN A 72 -6.75 6.78 18.36
C ASN A 72 -8.11 6.21 17.95
N HIS A 73 -8.30 5.94 16.67
CA HIS A 73 -9.55 5.44 16.14
C HIS A 73 -9.46 3.95 15.88
N TRP A 74 -10.52 3.24 16.25
CA TRP A 74 -10.57 1.80 16.08
C TRP A 74 -11.27 1.47 14.77
N ILE A 75 -10.77 0.44 14.10
CA ILE A 75 -11.41 -0.13 12.92
C ILE A 75 -11.42 -1.65 13.02
N SER A 76 -12.50 -2.25 12.54
CA SER A 76 -12.66 -3.71 12.49
C SER A 76 -12.74 -4.19 11.05
N GLY A 77 -12.28 -5.42 10.81
CA GLY A 77 -12.38 -6.07 9.49
C GLY A 77 -13.83 -6.07 8.98
N GLY A 78 -14.02 -5.68 7.72
CA GLY A 78 -15.32 -5.54 7.06
C GLY A 78 -16.02 -4.20 7.26
N GLN A 79 -15.50 -3.32 8.13
CA GLN A 79 -16.08 -1.99 8.32
C GLN A 79 -15.94 -1.14 7.06
N THR A 80 -17.03 -0.44 6.69
CA THR A 80 -17.07 0.47 5.54
C THR A 80 -17.41 1.89 5.96
N TYR A 81 -16.96 2.86 5.18
CA TYR A 81 -17.37 4.26 5.29
C TYR A 81 -17.15 5.00 3.97
N ASN A 82 -17.90 6.09 3.77
CA ASN A 82 -17.63 7.01 2.66
C ASN A 82 -16.40 7.83 3.00
N ALA A 83 -15.34 7.64 2.23
CA ALA A 83 -14.04 8.26 2.44
C ALA A 83 -13.83 9.40 1.43
N TRP A 84 -13.11 10.42 1.87
CA TRP A 84 -12.37 11.32 1.01
C TRP A 84 -11.00 10.73 0.71
N ILE A 85 -10.66 10.72 -0.57
CA ILE A 85 -9.38 10.30 -1.10
C ILE A 85 -8.65 11.58 -1.50
N THR A 86 -7.55 11.88 -0.81
CA THR A 86 -6.87 13.17 -0.91
C THR A 86 -5.43 12.97 -1.32
N PRO A 87 -5.05 13.31 -2.56
CA PRO A 87 -3.67 13.21 -3.02
C PRO A 87 -2.71 13.99 -2.10
N LEU A 88 -1.55 13.42 -1.79
CA LEU A 88 -0.54 14.09 -0.93
C LEU A 88 0.18 15.26 -1.61
N ASP A 89 0.07 15.34 -2.94
CA ASP A 89 0.59 16.44 -3.73
C ASP A 89 -0.48 17.51 -3.96
N GLY A 90 -0.14 18.77 -3.66
CA GLY A 90 -0.95 19.96 -3.96
C GLY A 90 -2.37 20.06 -3.36
N SER A 91 -2.84 19.10 -2.56
CA SER A 91 -4.23 19.07 -2.08
C SER A 91 -4.47 19.88 -0.80
N ASP A 92 -5.74 20.27 -0.60
CA ASP A 92 -6.24 20.75 0.68
C ASP A 92 -6.52 19.57 1.63
N PHE A 93 -6.09 19.70 2.88
CA PHE A 93 -6.27 18.71 3.94
C PHE A 93 -7.25 19.17 5.02
N SER A 94 -7.98 20.26 4.81
CA SER A 94 -8.91 20.84 5.79
C SER A 94 -9.97 19.87 6.31
N HIS A 95 -10.32 18.82 5.56
CA HIS A 95 -11.23 17.75 5.98
C HIS A 95 -10.56 16.57 6.70
N ALA A 96 -9.23 16.46 6.64
CA ALA A 96 -8.46 15.44 7.34
C ALA A 96 -8.28 15.78 8.82
N ARG A 97 -8.03 14.79 9.68
CA ARG A 97 -8.00 14.98 11.14
C ARG A 97 -6.92 15.94 11.59
N ASN A 98 -5.71 15.79 11.04
CA ASN A 98 -4.62 16.71 11.35
C ASN A 98 -4.68 18.05 10.61
N GLY A 99 -5.38 18.11 9.47
CA GLY A 99 -5.60 19.37 8.78
C GLY A 99 -6.71 20.22 9.41
N ALA A 100 -7.80 19.58 9.87
CA ALA A 100 -8.95 20.23 10.52
C ALA A 100 -8.60 20.83 11.90
N THR A 101 -7.65 20.23 12.62
CA THR A 101 -7.22 20.70 13.95
C THR A 101 -6.10 21.75 13.90
N GLY A 102 -5.57 22.06 12.70
CA GLY A 102 -4.48 23.03 12.51
C GLY A 102 -3.13 22.60 13.12
N GLY A 103 -3.02 21.35 13.59
CA GLY A 103 -1.92 20.86 14.42
C GLY A 103 -0.78 20.20 13.64
N SER A 104 -0.99 19.75 12.39
CA SER A 104 0.08 19.16 11.58
C SER A 104 -0.01 19.59 10.12
N SER A 105 1.12 20.02 9.56
CA SER A 105 1.21 20.41 8.16
C SER A 105 0.99 19.19 7.24
N PRO A 106 0.59 19.40 5.97
CA PRO A 106 0.61 18.35 4.94
C PRO A 106 1.92 17.53 4.91
N ASP A 107 3.03 18.11 5.38
CA ASP A 107 4.32 17.44 5.48
C ASP A 107 4.34 16.28 6.49
N ALA A 108 3.50 16.27 7.53
CA ALA A 108 3.42 15.13 8.45
C ALA A 108 2.84 13.89 7.74
N TYR A 109 1.80 14.06 6.91
CA TYR A 109 1.28 12.97 6.08
C TYR A 109 2.30 12.54 5.01
N ARG A 110 3.07 13.48 4.44
CA ARG A 110 4.16 13.17 3.51
C ARG A 110 5.30 12.39 4.16
N TRP A 111 5.70 12.74 5.38
CA TRP A 111 6.66 11.95 6.14
C TRP A 111 6.12 10.58 6.51
N ALA A 112 4.84 10.49 6.89
CA ALA A 112 4.21 9.21 7.12
C ALA A 112 4.21 8.34 5.84
N ALA A 113 3.94 8.92 4.67
CA ALA A 113 4.06 8.22 3.38
C ALA A 113 5.49 7.78 3.07
N TYR A 114 6.48 8.66 3.31
CA TYR A 114 7.90 8.29 3.18
C TYR A 114 8.25 7.10 4.06
N LEU A 115 7.85 7.12 5.33
CA LEU A 115 8.08 6.05 6.28
C LEU A 115 7.38 4.75 5.87
N ALA A 116 6.12 4.82 5.44
CA ALA A 116 5.37 3.68 4.92
C ALA A 116 6.10 3.03 3.73
N ASP A 117 6.65 3.83 2.82
CA ASP A 117 7.45 3.35 1.67
C ASP A 117 8.76 2.65 2.10
N GLN A 118 9.26 2.92 3.31
CA GLN A 118 10.42 2.22 3.85
C GLN A 118 10.09 0.84 4.45
N MET A 119 8.82 0.48 4.64
CA MET A 119 8.45 -0.81 5.26
C MET A 119 8.75 -1.98 4.31
N LEU A 120 9.50 -2.97 4.80
CA LEU A 120 9.93 -4.13 4.00
C LEU A 120 8.91 -5.26 4.01
N TRP A 121 7.94 -5.22 4.92
CA TRP A 121 6.89 -6.22 5.06
C TRP A 121 6.14 -6.48 3.78
N GLN A 122 5.77 -5.40 3.08
CA GLN A 122 4.84 -5.40 1.95
C GLN A 122 5.20 -6.46 0.90
N ASP A 123 6.49 -6.77 0.77
CA ASP A 123 7.01 -7.66 -0.26
C ASP A 123 7.31 -9.09 0.25
N GLN A 124 6.99 -9.42 1.51
CA GLN A 124 7.38 -10.70 2.14
C GLN A 124 6.19 -11.58 2.56
N VAL A 125 6.16 -12.81 2.04
CA VAL A 125 5.18 -13.86 2.40
C VAL A 125 5.32 -14.33 3.86
N ALA A 126 6.51 -14.15 4.47
CA ALA A 126 6.76 -14.46 5.88
C ALA A 126 7.88 -13.56 6.46
N PRO A 127 7.57 -12.39 7.03
CA PRO A 127 8.57 -11.46 7.51
C PRO A 127 9.33 -12.00 8.74
N THR A 128 10.64 -11.77 8.77
CA THR A 128 11.50 -12.14 9.89
C THR A 128 11.18 -11.32 11.15
N ASN A 129 11.59 -11.79 12.33
CA ASN A 129 11.44 -11.01 13.57
C ASN A 129 12.15 -9.65 13.50
N ALA A 130 13.30 -9.57 12.82
CA ALA A 130 14.01 -8.31 12.61
C ALA A 130 13.21 -7.36 11.71
N THR A 131 12.62 -7.87 10.62
CA THR A 131 11.73 -7.10 9.74
C THR A 131 10.53 -6.57 10.53
N LYS A 132 9.89 -7.43 11.34
CA LYS A 132 8.74 -7.03 12.18
C LYS A 132 9.10 -5.95 13.18
N ALA A 133 10.26 -6.06 13.84
CA ALA A 133 10.72 -5.07 14.81
C ALA A 133 11.01 -3.72 14.14
N ARG A 134 11.69 -3.73 12.98
CA ARG A 134 11.98 -2.52 12.20
C ARG A 134 10.70 -1.86 11.73
N ASP A 135 9.82 -2.60 11.07
CA ASP A 135 8.60 -2.05 10.49
C ASP A 135 7.59 -1.65 11.59
N GLY A 136 7.59 -2.34 12.73
CA GLY A 136 6.88 -1.90 13.92
C GLY A 136 7.37 -0.53 14.42
N ALA A 137 8.69 -0.28 14.42
CA ALA A 137 9.25 1.02 14.78
C ALA A 137 8.89 2.11 13.75
N ILE A 138 8.86 1.78 12.46
CA ILE A 138 8.39 2.69 11.40
C ILE A 138 6.92 3.07 11.61
N GLN A 139 6.05 2.09 11.87
CA GLN A 139 4.64 2.33 12.13
C GLN A 139 4.42 3.19 13.39
N ASP A 140 5.18 2.95 14.45
CA ASP A 140 5.11 3.76 15.66
C ASP A 140 5.62 5.20 15.42
N ALA A 141 6.62 5.37 14.54
CA ALA A 141 7.10 6.69 14.10
C ALA A 141 6.03 7.46 13.33
N MET A 142 5.26 6.81 12.46
CA MET A 142 4.15 7.44 11.74
C MET A 142 3.08 7.97 12.72
N TRP A 143 2.72 7.19 13.75
CA TRP A 143 1.79 7.64 14.78
C TRP A 143 2.37 8.79 15.63
N ALA A 144 3.67 8.74 15.94
CA ALA A 144 4.36 9.81 16.65
C ALA A 144 4.32 11.14 15.88
N LEU A 145 4.57 11.09 14.56
CA LEU A 145 4.56 12.27 13.69
C LEU A 145 3.19 12.95 13.65
N LEU A 146 2.13 12.17 13.62
CA LEU A 146 0.78 12.68 13.51
C LEU A 146 0.16 12.98 14.88
N GLY A 147 0.93 12.87 15.96
CA GLY A 147 0.51 13.24 17.31
C GLY A 147 -0.49 12.26 17.94
N TYR A 148 -0.63 11.05 17.41
CA TYR A 148 -1.65 10.10 17.86
C TYR A 148 -1.10 8.99 18.77
N GLY A 149 -1.88 8.71 19.82
CA GLY A 149 -1.80 7.51 20.64
C GLY A 149 -1.20 7.61 22.02
N ASN A 150 -1.12 6.45 22.68
CA ASN A 150 -0.73 6.35 24.08
C ASN A 150 0.73 6.78 24.29
N ASN A 151 0.99 7.46 25.41
CA ASN A 151 2.34 7.87 25.83
C ASN A 151 3.08 8.73 24.77
N THR A 152 2.38 9.75 24.25
CA THR A 152 2.84 10.66 23.19
C THR A 152 4.25 11.22 23.44
N THR A 153 4.58 11.56 24.70
CA THR A 153 5.91 12.06 25.08
C THR A 153 7.03 11.07 24.76
N THR A 154 6.86 9.79 25.11
CA THR A 154 7.85 8.75 24.80
C THR A 154 8.00 8.55 23.30
N ARG A 155 6.89 8.56 22.56
CA ARG A 155 6.90 8.45 21.09
C ARG A 155 7.62 9.59 20.41
N LEU A 156 7.36 10.83 20.83
CA LEU A 156 8.06 12.01 20.32
C LEU A 156 9.57 11.95 20.64
N ASN A 157 9.94 11.49 21.84
CA ASN A 157 11.35 11.29 22.17
C ASN A 157 12.00 10.24 21.25
N ASN A 158 11.33 9.12 20.99
CA ASN A 158 11.82 8.07 20.08
C ASN A 158 11.90 8.55 18.62
N LEU A 159 10.96 9.40 18.19
CA LEU A 159 11.00 10.02 16.87
C LEU A 159 12.29 10.85 16.68
N VAL A 160 12.70 11.56 17.74
CA VAL A 160 13.92 12.40 17.75
C VAL A 160 15.20 11.56 17.83
N THR A 161 15.22 10.50 18.64
CA THR A 161 16.47 9.81 19.02
C THR A 161 16.71 8.48 18.30
N ASN A 162 15.65 7.74 17.99
CA ASN A 162 15.75 6.34 17.55
C ASN A 162 15.26 6.15 16.11
N TYR A 163 14.13 6.75 15.75
CA TYR A 163 13.44 6.40 14.51
C TYR A 163 14.13 6.91 13.25
N GLY A 164 14.63 8.15 13.28
CA GLY A 164 15.43 8.66 12.16
C GLY A 164 16.74 7.89 11.97
N ALA A 165 17.39 7.48 13.05
CA ALA A 165 18.72 6.89 13.02
C ALA A 165 18.77 5.57 12.24
N PHE A 166 17.78 4.69 12.39
CA PHE A 166 17.76 3.41 11.67
C PHE A 166 17.45 3.55 10.17
N LEU A 167 16.89 4.70 9.75
CA LEU A 167 16.67 5.06 8.34
C LEU A 167 17.78 5.95 7.78
N GLY A 168 18.82 6.26 8.57
CA GLY A 168 19.88 7.19 8.16
C GLY A 168 19.41 8.65 8.04
N LEU A 169 18.28 8.99 8.66
CA LEU A 169 17.75 10.36 8.68
C LEU A 169 18.39 11.18 9.80
N THR A 170 18.52 12.48 9.57
CA THR A 170 19.01 13.42 10.57
C THR A 170 17.97 13.66 11.67
N THR A 171 18.43 14.03 12.87
CA THR A 171 17.54 14.46 13.95
C THR A 171 16.68 15.65 13.48
N GLY A 172 15.37 15.56 13.72
CA GLY A 172 14.43 16.60 13.30
C GLY A 172 14.08 16.58 11.81
N PHE A 173 14.31 15.46 11.10
CA PHE A 173 13.94 15.29 9.69
C PHE A 173 12.52 15.77 9.37
N TYR A 174 11.59 15.54 10.30
CA TYR A 174 10.18 15.88 10.21
C TYR A 174 9.85 17.38 10.21
N ASN A 175 10.83 18.25 10.50
CA ASN A 175 10.69 19.71 10.41
C ASN A 175 10.89 20.26 9.00
N SER A 176 11.15 19.39 8.02
CA SER A 176 11.32 19.73 6.60
C SER A 176 10.30 18.97 5.76
N SER A 177 10.14 19.31 4.49
CA SER A 177 9.39 18.44 3.58
C SER A 177 10.28 17.26 3.14
N PRO A 178 9.78 16.01 3.12
CA PRO A 178 10.59 14.87 2.72
C PRO A 178 10.94 14.93 1.23
N ALA A 179 12.09 14.37 0.86
CA ALA A 179 12.68 14.49 -0.49
C ALA A 179 12.10 13.52 -1.55
N LEU A 180 10.94 12.89 -1.31
CA LEU A 180 10.32 12.06 -2.36
C LEU A 180 10.06 12.93 -3.59
N THR A 181 10.60 12.51 -4.73
CA THR A 181 10.55 13.27 -5.97
C THR A 181 9.14 13.43 -6.54
N THR A 182 8.16 12.62 -6.09
CA THR A 182 6.73 12.86 -6.28
C THR A 182 5.89 12.15 -5.20
N TYR A 183 4.95 12.88 -4.56
CA TYR A 183 3.86 12.31 -3.75
C TYR A 183 2.59 12.06 -4.58
N SER A 184 2.68 12.19 -5.90
CA SER A 184 1.58 12.00 -6.85
C SER A 184 0.90 10.65 -6.72
N ASP A 185 1.66 9.68 -6.23
CA ASP A 185 1.25 8.28 -6.11
C ASP A 185 0.74 7.98 -4.70
N TRP A 186 0.60 8.97 -3.82
CA TRP A 186 0.14 8.75 -2.46
C TRP A 186 -1.11 9.56 -2.18
N ALA A 187 -2.04 8.96 -1.46
CA ALA A 187 -3.23 9.65 -1.01
C ALA A 187 -3.62 9.24 0.42
N LEU A 188 -4.28 10.17 1.09
CA LEU A 188 -4.92 9.98 2.37
C LEU A 188 -6.36 9.52 2.14
N ILE A 189 -6.75 8.44 2.82
CA ILE A 189 -8.11 7.98 2.99
C ILE A 189 -8.54 8.43 4.37
N THR A 190 -9.50 9.34 4.41
CA THR A 190 -10.07 9.85 5.64
C THR A 190 -11.56 9.96 5.50
N CYS A 191 -12.27 10.04 6.61
CA CYS A 191 -13.65 10.47 6.55
C CYS A 191 -13.75 12.00 6.65
N ASP A 192 -14.87 12.55 6.18
CA ASP A 192 -15.03 13.99 6.16
C ASP A 192 -15.27 14.57 7.57
N LEU A 193 -14.24 15.10 8.21
CA LEU A 193 -14.41 15.77 9.50
C LEU A 193 -14.98 17.19 9.37
N ALA A 194 -14.90 17.81 8.19
CA ALA A 194 -15.46 19.13 7.95
C ALA A 194 -16.99 19.09 7.94
N THR A 195 -17.58 18.03 7.38
CA THR A 195 -19.04 17.83 7.34
C THR A 195 -19.55 16.85 8.39
N ASN A 196 -18.70 15.96 8.92
CA ASN A 196 -19.03 15.02 9.99
C ASN A 196 -17.96 15.04 11.10
N PRO A 197 -18.00 16.02 12.03
CA PRO A 197 -17.02 16.15 13.10
C PRO A 197 -17.01 14.97 14.08
N ASN A 198 -18.06 14.15 14.08
CA ASN A 198 -18.15 12.92 14.89
C ASN A 198 -17.63 11.69 14.16
N CYS A 199 -16.96 11.86 13.02
CA CYS A 199 -16.43 10.73 12.31
C CYS A 199 -15.27 10.07 13.08
N GLY A 200 -15.59 8.92 13.68
CA GLY A 200 -14.64 8.05 14.37
C GLY A 200 -13.92 7.06 13.45
N ALA A 201 -13.94 7.26 12.12
CA ALA A 201 -13.25 6.36 11.21
C ALA A 201 -11.72 6.56 11.28
N GLN A 202 -11.03 5.45 11.10
CA GLN A 202 -9.58 5.36 11.02
C GLN A 202 -9.07 6.01 9.73
N GLU A 203 -8.08 6.90 9.85
CA GLU A 203 -7.35 7.43 8.70
C GLU A 203 -6.27 6.47 8.20
N PHE A 204 -6.13 6.39 6.89
CA PHE A 204 -5.11 5.57 6.23
C PHE A 204 -4.37 6.33 5.14
N LEU A 205 -3.11 5.98 4.94
CA LEU A 205 -2.41 6.25 3.70
C LEU A 205 -2.52 5.05 2.77
N TYR A 206 -2.53 5.31 1.47
CA TYR A 206 -2.33 4.28 0.46
C TYR A 206 -1.56 4.84 -0.75
N ARG A 207 -0.99 3.94 -1.54
CA ARG A 207 -0.20 4.26 -2.73
C ARG A 207 -0.95 3.85 -4.00
N GLN A 208 -0.96 4.70 -5.02
CA GLN A 208 -1.56 4.52 -6.34
C GLN A 208 -0.48 4.38 -7.44
N PRO A 209 -0.68 3.48 -8.42
CA PRO A 209 -1.53 2.31 -8.32
C PRO A 209 -0.93 1.35 -7.28
N SER A 210 -1.77 0.87 -6.36
CA SER A 210 -1.34 -0.12 -5.39
C SER A 210 -1.12 -1.48 -6.07
N PRO A 211 -0.12 -2.28 -5.67
CA PRO A 211 0.00 -3.66 -6.12
C PRO A 211 -1.29 -4.43 -5.78
N PRO A 212 -2.01 -5.01 -6.76
CA PRO A 212 -3.15 -5.84 -6.48
C PRO A 212 -2.69 -7.05 -5.64
N GLN A 213 -3.36 -7.33 -4.53
CA GLN A 213 -3.08 -8.48 -3.67
C GLN A 213 -3.62 -9.81 -4.23
N GLU A 214 -4.16 -9.78 -5.45
CA GLU A 214 -4.71 -10.94 -6.10
C GLU A 214 -3.57 -11.85 -6.59
N VAL A 215 -3.21 -12.85 -5.77
CA VAL A 215 -2.38 -13.98 -6.20
C VAL A 215 -3.24 -14.97 -7.00
N VAL A 216 -3.89 -14.51 -8.07
CA VAL A 216 -4.51 -15.42 -9.03
C VAL A 216 -3.43 -15.85 -10.01
N PRO A 217 -3.18 -17.16 -10.19
CA PRO A 217 -2.32 -17.62 -11.26
C PRO A 217 -2.84 -17.03 -12.56
N GLU A 218 -2.03 -16.21 -13.22
CA GLU A 218 -2.45 -15.53 -14.44
C GLU A 218 -3.06 -16.56 -15.41
N PRO A 219 -4.07 -16.18 -16.21
CA PRO A 219 -4.65 -17.08 -17.21
C PRO A 219 -3.58 -17.71 -18.12
N ALA A 220 -2.46 -17.00 -18.34
CA ALA A 220 -1.28 -17.51 -19.03
C ALA A 220 -0.61 -18.67 -18.27
N THR A 221 -0.44 -18.58 -16.95
CA THR A 221 0.11 -19.66 -16.12
C THR A 221 -0.82 -20.88 -16.09
N MET A 222 -2.13 -20.69 -15.98
CA MET A 222 -3.10 -21.80 -16.09
C MET A 222 -3.07 -22.44 -17.47
N THR A 223 -2.97 -21.62 -18.52
CA THR A 223 -2.86 -22.10 -19.91
C THR A 223 -1.55 -22.86 -20.12
N LEU A 224 -0.43 -22.39 -19.56
CA LEU A 224 0.88 -23.04 -19.65
C LEU A 224 0.90 -24.37 -18.89
N LEU A 225 0.24 -24.43 -17.73
CA LEU A 225 0.10 -25.65 -16.94
C LEU A 225 -0.80 -26.67 -17.66
N ALA A 226 -1.93 -26.21 -18.20
CA ALA A 226 -2.86 -27.04 -18.96
C ALA A 226 -2.23 -27.57 -20.26
N THR A 227 -1.53 -26.72 -21.01
CA THR A 227 -0.82 -27.11 -22.25
C THR A 227 0.38 -28.01 -21.96
N GLY A 228 1.11 -27.77 -20.87
CA GLY A 228 2.19 -28.65 -20.40
C GLY A 228 1.69 -30.06 -20.07
N LEU A 229 0.58 -30.17 -19.32
CA LEU A 229 -0.06 -31.45 -18.99
C LEU A 229 -0.61 -32.17 -20.23
N ALA A 230 -1.26 -31.45 -21.14
CA ALA A 230 -1.73 -32.02 -22.40
C ALA A 230 -0.58 -32.54 -23.28
N GLY A 231 0.53 -31.79 -23.35
CA GLY A 231 1.75 -32.19 -24.05
C GLY A 231 2.37 -33.48 -23.48
N MET A 232 2.45 -33.59 -22.15
CA MET A 232 2.94 -34.81 -21.48
C MET A 232 2.03 -36.02 -21.71
N ALA A 233 0.71 -35.83 -21.67
CA ALA A 233 -0.26 -36.88 -21.95
C ALA A 233 -0.14 -37.39 -23.41
N ALA A 234 -0.03 -36.50 -24.39
CA ALA A 234 0.17 -36.86 -25.79
C ALA A 234 1.50 -37.59 -26.04
N ALA A 235 2.59 -37.11 -25.42
CA ALA A 235 3.90 -37.75 -25.52
C ALA A 235 3.91 -39.17 -24.90
N SER A 236 3.24 -39.37 -23.76
CA SER A 236 3.14 -40.69 -23.12
C SER A 236 2.37 -41.71 -23.96
N ARG A 237 1.28 -41.28 -24.63
CA ARG A 237 0.50 -42.14 -25.53
C ARG A 237 1.31 -42.54 -26.77
N ARG A 238 2.13 -41.63 -27.31
CA ARG A 238 3.02 -41.94 -28.45
C ARG A 238 4.08 -42.98 -28.08
N ARG A 239 4.72 -42.86 -26.91
CA ARG A 239 5.74 -43.83 -26.45
C ARG A 239 5.16 -45.23 -26.26
N ARG A 240 3.95 -45.34 -25.70
CA ARG A 240 3.28 -46.65 -25.53
C ARG A 240 2.94 -47.32 -26.86
N LYS A 241 2.51 -46.56 -27.87
CA LYS A 241 2.27 -47.10 -29.22
C LYS A 241 3.56 -47.58 -29.89
N GLN A 242 4.67 -46.87 -29.73
CA GLN A 242 5.97 -47.27 -30.30
C GLN A 242 6.58 -48.50 -29.62
N GLN A 243 6.29 -48.74 -28.34
CA GLN A 243 6.71 -49.95 -27.63
C GLN A 243 5.84 -51.17 -27.97
N ALA A 244 4.55 -50.98 -28.27
CA ALA A 244 3.64 -52.05 -28.66
C ALA A 244 3.89 -52.60 -30.09
N THR A 245 4.67 -51.91 -30.92
CA THR A 245 5.02 -52.35 -32.30
C THR A 245 6.37 -53.09 -32.36
N LYS A 246 6.98 -53.42 -31.21
CA LYS A 246 8.26 -54.15 -31.11
C LYS A 246 8.14 -55.55 -30.49
N LEU A 247 6.92 -56.08 -30.36
CA LEU A 247 6.62 -57.49 -30.07
C LEU A 247 5.99 -58.12 -31.31
#